data_AF-A0A9E3B2F5-F1
#
_entry.id   AF-A0A9E3B2F5-F1
#
_cell.length_a   1.000
_cell.length_b   1.000
_cell.length_c   1.000
_cell.angle_alpha   90.00
_cell.angle_beta   90.00
_cell.angle_gamma   90.00
#
_symmetry.space_group_name_H-M   'P 1'
#
loop_
_entity.id
_entity.type
_entity.pdbx_description
1 polymer ?
#
loop_
_entity_poly.entity_id
_entity_poly.type
_entity_poly.pdbx_seq_one_letter_code
_entity_poly.pdbx_strand_id
1 'polypeptide(L)'
;MFHKVRSPFAGKPATRQIADHNGAPGFQVQPRVLTPIRAMAVNWLTGIAVVAGVGYGLAGVASSPSPDSGMLTAAVAVPLVGGFVLYEALRSLFRKRVQLMFTLDRFSVKTLFGWKHYDRLLPHRFALLQHDWTQAEQEQQEFQAALAQRRGKLIRKQRWFGKSFHVSFDYLGQRNDVLTVYGPKEAMAIVTRLNACDSVLDALARRGQGTPLTPADEWGDQPGAIPK
;
A
#
# COMPACT_ATOMS: atom_id res chain seq x y z
N MET A 1 -25.90 24.04 -14.44
CA MET A 1 -25.48 22.79 -13.76
C MET A 1 -23.99 22.92 -13.46
N PHE A 2 -23.59 23.19 -12.21
CA PHE A 2 -22.17 23.22 -11.85
C PHE A 2 -21.65 21.78 -11.83
N HIS A 3 -20.83 21.40 -12.81
CA HIS A 3 -20.09 20.14 -12.73
C HIS A 3 -19.19 20.20 -11.50
N LYS A 4 -19.50 19.39 -10.49
CA LYS A 4 -18.64 19.23 -9.30
C LYS A 4 -17.36 18.53 -9.77
N VAL A 5 -16.35 19.32 -10.13
CA VAL A 5 -15.03 18.81 -10.54
C VAL A 5 -14.49 17.98 -9.38
N ARG A 6 -14.41 16.66 -9.58
CA ARG A 6 -13.88 15.75 -8.58
C ARG A 6 -12.37 16.01 -8.51
N SER A 7 -11.88 16.44 -7.35
CA SER A 7 -10.45 16.68 -7.15
C SER A 7 -9.63 15.48 -7.66
N PRO A 8 -8.53 15.69 -8.40
CA PRO A 8 -7.67 14.60 -8.87
C PRO A 8 -7.07 13.78 -7.71
N PHE A 9 -7.08 14.36 -6.50
CA PHE A 9 -6.61 13.73 -5.27
C PHE A 9 -7.71 12.98 -4.51
N ALA A 10 -8.97 13.00 -4.97
CA ALA A 10 -10.08 12.25 -4.38
C ALA A 10 -9.98 10.75 -4.73
N GLY A 11 -9.32 9.96 -3.88
CA GLY A 11 -9.18 8.51 -4.07
C GLY A 11 -8.23 7.86 -3.07
N LYS A 12 -7.90 6.59 -3.30
CA LYS A 12 -6.82 5.91 -2.58
C LYS A 12 -5.51 6.10 -3.38
N PRO A 13 -4.37 6.35 -2.72
CA PRO A 13 -4.21 6.60 -1.28
C PRO A 13 -4.77 7.98 -0.87
N ALA A 14 -5.16 8.11 0.41
CA ALA A 14 -5.72 9.36 0.92
C ALA A 14 -4.69 10.49 0.83
N THR A 15 -5.02 11.55 0.12
CA THR A 15 -4.18 12.73 -0.06
C THR A 15 -4.93 13.95 0.47
N ARG A 16 -4.26 14.76 1.28
CA ARG A 16 -4.79 16.04 1.78
C ARG A 16 -3.81 17.13 1.39
N GLN A 17 -4.34 18.26 0.94
CA GLN A 17 -3.54 19.46 0.79
C GLN A 17 -3.36 20.11 2.17
N ILE A 18 -2.15 20.52 2.48
CA ILE A 18 -1.79 21.23 3.71
C ILE A 18 -1.06 22.51 3.33
N ALA A 19 -1.11 23.52 4.21
CA ALA A 19 -0.20 24.66 4.12
C ALA A 19 0.99 24.37 5.05
N ASP A 20 2.21 24.58 4.56
CA ASP A 20 3.42 24.55 5.37
C ASP A 20 3.42 25.72 6.38
N HIS A 21 4.35 25.72 7.33
CA HIS A 21 4.54 26.79 8.31
C HIS A 21 4.74 28.17 7.66
N ASN A 22 5.24 28.20 6.42
CA ASN A 22 5.44 29.41 5.63
C ASN A 22 4.22 29.77 4.75
N GLY A 23 3.08 29.09 4.90
CA GLY A 23 1.89 29.27 4.07
C GLY A 23 1.99 28.64 2.67
N ALA A 24 3.13 28.03 2.32
CA ALA A 24 3.34 27.38 1.04
C ALA A 24 2.47 26.11 0.89
N PRO A 25 1.95 25.82 -0.32
CA PRO A 25 1.15 24.62 -0.54
C PRO A 25 2.00 23.35 -0.40
N GLY A 26 1.47 22.36 0.30
CA GLY A 26 2.05 21.04 0.46
C GLY A 26 1.00 19.94 0.38
N PHE A 27 1.45 18.69 0.29
CA PHE A 27 0.58 17.52 0.25
C PHE A 27 0.97 16.52 1.33
N GLN A 28 -0.03 16.05 2.06
CA GLN A 28 0.10 14.92 2.97
C GLN A 28 -0.54 13.69 2.33
N VAL A 29 0.25 12.66 2.03
CA VAL A 29 -0.22 11.37 1.49
C VAL A 29 -0.15 10.32 2.59
N GLN A 30 -1.28 9.68 2.89
CA GLN A 30 -1.41 8.69 3.95
C GLN A 30 -1.84 7.33 3.41
N PRO A 31 -0.94 6.56 2.77
CA PRO A 31 -1.28 5.24 2.29
C PRO A 31 -1.46 4.24 3.45
N ARG A 32 -2.45 3.34 3.29
CA ARG A 32 -2.69 2.20 4.21
C ARG A 32 -2.21 0.92 3.56
N VAL A 33 -0.96 0.54 3.86
CA VAL A 33 -0.24 -0.53 3.16
C VAL A 33 -0.10 -1.77 4.04
N LEU A 34 -0.17 -2.93 3.41
CA LEU A 34 0.24 -4.19 4.03
C LEU A 34 1.70 -4.45 3.66
N THR A 35 2.57 -4.76 4.61
CA THR A 35 3.96 -5.16 4.33
C THR A 35 4.05 -6.69 4.16
N PRO A 36 5.07 -7.24 3.48
CA PRO A 36 5.19 -8.69 3.25
C PRO A 36 5.13 -9.49 4.56
N ILE A 37 5.87 -9.07 5.59
CA ILE A 37 5.88 -9.72 6.90
C ILE A 37 4.48 -9.73 7.54
N ARG A 38 3.72 -8.63 7.40
CA ARG A 38 2.36 -8.56 7.91
C ARG A 38 1.39 -9.42 7.09
N ALA A 39 1.60 -9.53 5.77
CA ALA A 39 0.81 -10.41 4.93
C ALA A 39 1.02 -11.90 5.28
N MET A 40 2.27 -12.27 5.59
CA MET A 40 2.60 -13.60 6.12
C MET A 40 1.90 -13.85 7.46
N ALA A 41 1.98 -12.90 8.40
CA ALA A 41 1.35 -13.01 9.71
C ALA A 41 -0.18 -13.18 9.61
N VAL A 42 -0.84 -12.39 8.74
CA VAL A 42 -2.28 -12.53 8.48
C VAL A 42 -2.63 -13.94 8.00
N ASN A 43 -1.86 -14.48 7.05
CA ASN A 43 -2.10 -15.84 6.53
C ASN A 43 -1.86 -16.91 7.59
N TRP A 44 -0.81 -16.78 8.40
CA TRP A 44 -0.48 -17.72 9.45
C TRP A 44 -1.53 -17.73 10.58
N LEU A 45 -1.92 -16.54 11.07
CA LEU A 45 -2.97 -16.39 12.08
C LEU A 45 -4.32 -16.91 11.59
N THR A 46 -4.67 -16.64 10.33
CA THR A 46 -5.89 -17.19 9.72
C THR A 46 -5.82 -18.71 9.69
N GLY A 47 -4.71 -19.30 9.25
CA GLY A 47 -4.53 -20.75 9.20
C GLY A 47 -4.69 -21.40 10.57
N ILE A 48 -4.07 -20.83 11.61
CA ILE A 48 -4.21 -21.32 12.99
C ILE A 48 -5.66 -21.22 13.46
N ALA A 49 -6.32 -20.09 13.24
CA ALA A 49 -7.69 -19.88 13.65
C ALA A 49 -8.65 -20.87 12.97
N VAL A 50 -8.44 -21.17 11.69
CA VAL A 50 -9.24 -22.17 10.96
C VAL A 50 -9.01 -23.56 11.55
N VAL A 51 -7.75 -23.99 11.74
CA VAL A 51 -7.42 -25.30 12.30
C VAL A 51 -7.98 -25.45 13.72
N ALA A 52 -7.80 -24.44 14.56
CA ALA A 52 -8.35 -24.41 15.92
C ALA A 52 -9.88 -24.44 15.91
N GLY A 53 -10.52 -23.69 15.01
CA GLY A 53 -11.96 -23.67 14.85
C GLY A 53 -12.53 -25.03 14.43
N VAL A 54 -11.88 -25.71 13.48
CA VAL A 54 -12.27 -27.07 13.07
C VAL A 54 -12.06 -28.05 14.23
N GLY A 55 -10.90 -28.01 14.90
CA GLY A 55 -10.61 -28.88 16.04
C GLY A 55 -11.63 -28.71 17.17
N TYR A 56 -11.96 -27.46 17.50
CA TYR A 56 -12.99 -27.14 18.49
C TYR A 56 -14.38 -27.62 18.06
N GLY A 57 -14.75 -27.39 16.80
CA GLY A 57 -16.01 -27.88 16.25
C GLY A 57 -16.13 -29.41 16.33
N LEU A 58 -15.10 -30.15 15.92
CA LEU A 58 -15.08 -31.61 15.97
C LEU A 58 -15.10 -32.15 17.41
N ALA A 59 -14.38 -31.52 18.33
CA ALA A 59 -14.44 -31.87 19.75
C ALA A 59 -15.85 -31.68 20.32
N GLY A 60 -16.52 -30.58 19.97
CA GLY A 60 -17.90 -30.32 20.37
C GLY A 60 -18.88 -31.35 19.82
N VAL A 61 -18.71 -31.79 18.57
CA VAL A 61 -19.50 -32.87 17.98
C VAL A 61 -19.25 -34.19 18.70
N ALA A 62 -18.00 -34.52 19.00
CA ALA A 62 -17.64 -35.76 19.70
C ALA A 62 -18.19 -35.82 21.13
N SER A 63 -18.37 -34.66 21.78
CA SER A 63 -19.00 -34.56 23.12
C SER A 63 -20.53 -34.48 23.09
N SER A 64 -21.15 -34.42 21.91
CA SER A 64 -22.61 -34.30 21.79
C SER A 64 -23.31 -35.62 22.12
N PRO A 65 -24.41 -35.62 22.90
CA PRO A 65 -25.19 -36.84 23.18
C PRO A 65 -25.81 -37.50 21.94
N SER A 66 -26.01 -36.74 20.86
CA SER A 66 -26.56 -37.22 19.59
C SER A 66 -25.87 -36.51 18.42
N PRO A 67 -24.68 -36.99 18.00
CA PRO A 67 -23.97 -36.39 16.87
C PRO A 67 -24.72 -36.68 15.57
N ASP A 68 -25.18 -35.62 14.90
CA ASP A 68 -25.73 -35.70 13.55
C ASP A 68 -24.69 -35.23 12.50
N SER A 69 -24.82 -35.79 11.29
CA SER A 69 -24.14 -35.37 10.07
C SER A 69 -24.21 -33.85 9.81
N GLY A 70 -25.31 -33.19 10.19
CA GLY A 70 -25.42 -31.72 10.13
C GLY A 70 -24.42 -31.01 11.05
N MET A 71 -24.21 -31.53 12.26
CA MET A 71 -23.24 -30.96 13.21
C MET A 71 -21.79 -31.16 12.74
N LEU A 72 -21.46 -32.33 12.19
CA LEU A 72 -20.16 -32.59 11.58
C LEU A 72 -19.88 -31.64 10.41
N THR A 73 -20.88 -31.46 9.54
CA THR A 73 -20.77 -30.55 8.40
C THR A 73 -20.55 -29.11 8.86
N ALA A 74 -21.31 -28.65 9.86
CA ALA A 74 -21.16 -27.32 10.43
C ALA A 74 -19.79 -27.11 11.09
N ALA A 75 -19.28 -28.11 11.82
CA ALA A 75 -17.98 -28.06 12.48
C ALA A 75 -16.80 -27.82 11.52
N VAL A 76 -16.93 -28.23 10.25
CA VAL A 76 -15.92 -28.00 9.22
C VAL A 76 -16.24 -26.76 8.37
N ALA A 77 -17.48 -26.62 7.92
CA ALA A 77 -17.87 -25.55 7.01
C ALA A 77 -17.78 -24.16 7.67
N VAL A 78 -18.21 -24.03 8.93
CA VAL A 78 -18.22 -22.73 9.62
C VAL A 78 -16.81 -22.16 9.79
N PRO A 79 -15.81 -22.90 10.30
CA PRO A 79 -14.43 -22.38 10.37
C PRO A 79 -13.82 -22.07 9.01
N LEU A 80 -14.14 -22.82 7.95
CA LEU A 80 -13.62 -22.56 6.60
C LEU A 80 -14.17 -21.24 6.03
N VAL A 81 -15.48 -21.04 6.10
CA VAL A 81 -16.14 -19.80 5.65
C VAL A 81 -15.75 -18.64 6.55
N GLY A 82 -15.77 -18.84 7.86
CA GLY A 82 -15.32 -17.86 8.86
C GLY A 82 -13.85 -17.47 8.67
N GLY A 83 -13.00 -18.41 8.25
CA GLY A 83 -11.61 -18.17 7.90
C GLY A 83 -11.42 -17.16 6.77
N PHE A 84 -12.28 -17.17 5.75
CA PHE A 84 -12.25 -16.17 4.68
C PHE A 84 -12.59 -14.76 5.20
N VAL A 85 -13.62 -14.64 6.02
CA VAL A 85 -14.02 -13.36 6.63
C VAL A 85 -12.93 -12.86 7.58
N LEU A 86 -12.38 -13.76 8.38
CA LEU A 86 -11.27 -13.47 9.30
C LEU A 86 -10.03 -13.00 8.53
N TYR A 87 -9.70 -13.64 7.41
CA TYR A 87 -8.57 -13.24 6.57
C TYR A 87 -8.71 -11.79 6.10
N GLU A 88 -9.86 -11.40 5.57
CA GLU A 88 -10.10 -10.03 5.11
C GLU A 88 -10.10 -9.02 6.27
N ALA A 89 -10.66 -9.40 7.43
CA ALA A 89 -10.64 -8.58 8.64
C ALA A 89 -9.21 -8.35 9.13
N LEU A 90 -8.42 -9.42 9.28
CA LEU A 90 -7.01 -9.36 9.67
C LEU A 90 -6.19 -8.58 8.64
N ARG A 91 -6.43 -8.82 7.34
CA ARG A 91 -5.76 -8.08 6.26
C ARG A 91 -6.01 -6.58 6.39
N SER A 92 -7.22 -6.16 6.72
CA SER A 92 -7.57 -4.75 6.94
C SER A 92 -6.92 -4.18 8.22
N LEU A 93 -6.94 -4.94 9.32
CA LEU A 93 -6.40 -4.56 10.62
C LEU A 93 -4.88 -4.38 10.58
N PHE A 94 -4.17 -5.28 9.90
CA PHE A 94 -2.72 -5.27 9.81
C PHE A 94 -2.17 -4.19 8.87
N ARG A 95 -3.01 -3.45 8.13
CA ARG A 95 -2.53 -2.35 7.28
C ARG A 95 -1.88 -1.25 8.13
N LYS A 96 -0.61 -0.96 7.85
CA LYS A 96 0.13 0.16 8.43
C LYS A 96 -0.27 1.46 7.74
N ARG A 97 -0.54 2.51 8.53
CA ARG A 97 -0.60 3.88 8.03
C ARG A 97 0.83 4.43 7.93
N VAL A 98 1.23 4.86 6.74
CA VAL A 98 2.48 5.61 6.53
C VAL A 98 2.10 7.06 6.32
N GLN A 99 2.89 7.99 6.87
CA GLN A 99 2.68 9.43 6.65
C GLN A 99 3.82 9.93 5.78
N LEU A 100 3.44 10.44 4.61
CA LEU A 100 4.33 11.07 3.65
C LEU A 100 3.89 12.53 3.54
N MET A 101 4.86 13.44 3.60
CA MET A 101 4.62 14.86 3.52
C MET A 101 5.50 15.45 2.42
N PHE A 102 4.88 16.23 1.56
CA PHE A 102 5.50 16.94 0.47
C PHE A 102 5.31 18.43 0.70
N THR A 103 6.39 19.19 0.59
CA THR A 103 6.35 20.64 0.41
C THR A 103 7.17 20.98 -0.83
N LEU A 104 7.26 22.27 -1.18
CA LEU A 104 8.05 22.72 -2.33
C LEU A 104 9.51 22.25 -2.23
N ASP A 105 10.12 22.42 -1.07
CA ASP A 105 11.56 22.18 -0.91
C ASP A 105 11.89 20.79 -0.35
N ARG A 106 10.97 20.16 0.38
CA ARG A 106 11.27 18.92 1.10
C ARG A 106 10.23 17.82 0.91
N PHE A 107 10.73 16.60 0.82
CA PHE A 107 9.95 15.38 0.94
C PHE A 107 10.27 14.72 2.28
N SER A 108 9.25 14.40 3.07
CA SER A 108 9.40 13.87 4.43
C SER A 108 8.63 12.58 4.63
N VAL A 109 9.28 11.59 5.21
CA VAL A 109 8.73 10.25 5.45
C VAL A 109 8.75 9.97 6.94
N LYS A 110 7.58 9.64 7.51
CA LYS A 110 7.53 9.22 8.91
C LYS A 110 7.99 7.77 9.06
N THR A 111 9.15 7.61 9.67
CA THR A 111 9.74 6.33 10.05
C THR A 111 9.44 6.02 11.53
N LEU A 112 9.91 4.86 12.00
CA LEU A 112 9.82 4.52 13.43
C LEU A 112 10.72 5.42 14.30
N PHE A 113 11.84 5.90 13.74
CA PHE A 113 12.84 6.73 14.43
C PHE A 113 12.63 8.23 14.20
N GLY A 114 11.44 8.64 13.76
CA GLY A 114 11.12 10.04 13.48
C GLY A 114 10.94 10.32 11.99
N TRP A 115 11.05 11.59 11.61
CA TRP A 115 10.90 12.03 10.23
C TRP A 115 12.23 11.98 9.50
N LYS A 116 12.25 11.30 8.35
CA LYS A 116 13.38 11.37 7.42
C LYS A 116 13.05 12.39 6.35
N HIS A 117 13.91 13.40 6.20
CA HIS A 117 13.73 14.50 5.26
C HIS A 117 14.66 14.31 4.07
N TYR A 118 14.16 14.67 2.90
CA TYR A 118 14.85 14.65 1.63
C TYR A 118 14.62 15.99 0.95
N ASP A 119 15.65 16.52 0.29
CA ASP A 119 15.53 17.72 -0.51
C ASP A 119 14.80 17.37 -1.83
N ARG A 120 13.87 18.22 -2.27
CA ARG A 120 13.19 18.09 -3.57
C ARG A 120 13.83 18.96 -4.65
N LEU A 121 14.68 19.92 -4.28
CA LEU A 121 15.33 20.80 -5.24
C LEU A 121 16.37 20.07 -6.09
N LEU A 122 16.88 18.93 -5.59
CA LEU A 122 17.80 18.09 -6.35
C LEU A 122 17.05 17.12 -7.28
N PRO A 123 17.69 16.66 -8.37
CA PRO A 123 17.11 15.68 -9.27
C PRO A 123 16.66 14.41 -8.52
N HIS A 124 15.35 14.16 -8.57
CA HIS A 124 14.71 13.05 -7.89
C HIS A 124 13.62 12.41 -8.74
N ARG A 125 13.22 11.18 -8.39
CA ARG A 125 12.06 10.50 -8.95
C ARG A 125 11.52 9.45 -7.99
N PHE A 126 10.24 9.14 -8.09
CA PHE A 126 9.68 7.96 -7.43
C PHE A 126 9.72 6.76 -8.38
N ALA A 127 10.35 5.69 -7.93
CA ALA A 127 10.39 4.43 -8.67
C ALA A 127 9.70 3.31 -7.88
N LEU A 128 9.20 2.34 -8.65
CA LEU A 128 8.65 1.11 -8.11
C LEU A 128 9.62 -0.02 -8.39
N LEU A 129 10.21 -0.58 -7.34
CA LEU A 129 11.19 -1.66 -7.44
C LEU A 129 10.60 -2.93 -6.85
N GLN A 130 10.94 -4.07 -7.44
CA GLN A 130 10.57 -5.35 -6.87
C GLN A 130 11.35 -5.60 -5.56
N HIS A 131 10.76 -6.36 -4.63
CA HIS A 131 11.43 -6.66 -3.36
C HIS A 131 12.75 -7.40 -3.58
N ASP A 132 13.83 -6.99 -2.90
CA ASP A 132 15.17 -7.53 -3.15
C ASP A 132 15.26 -9.05 -2.89
N TRP A 133 14.50 -9.53 -1.89
CA TRP A 133 14.40 -10.96 -1.57
C TRP A 133 13.57 -11.81 -2.55
N THR A 134 13.08 -11.24 -3.64
CA THR A 134 12.28 -12.00 -4.62
C THR A 134 13.09 -13.11 -5.27
N GLN A 135 14.36 -12.84 -5.64
CA GLN A 135 15.22 -13.84 -6.27
C GLN A 135 15.50 -15.00 -5.30
N ALA A 136 15.91 -14.68 -4.08
CA ALA A 136 16.15 -15.68 -3.03
C ALA A 136 14.89 -16.52 -2.72
N GLU A 137 13.71 -15.88 -2.64
CA GLU A 137 12.44 -16.60 -2.48
C GLU A 137 12.16 -17.54 -3.67
N GLN A 138 12.42 -17.09 -4.89
CA GLN A 138 12.19 -17.89 -6.10
C GLN A 138 13.11 -19.11 -6.14
N GLU A 139 14.40 -18.93 -5.87
CA GLU A 139 15.39 -20.02 -5.84
C GLU A 139 15.02 -21.08 -4.80
N GLN A 140 14.67 -20.65 -3.58
CA GLN A 140 14.22 -21.56 -2.52
C GLN A 140 12.97 -22.35 -2.93
N GLN A 141 12.00 -21.68 -3.58
CA GLN A 141 10.77 -22.34 -4.04
C GLN A 141 11.02 -23.32 -5.18
N GLU A 142 11.95 -23.01 -6.08
CA GLU A 142 12.35 -23.91 -7.16
C GLU A 142 13.05 -25.14 -6.62
N PHE A 143 13.98 -24.97 -5.69
CA PHE A 143 14.63 -26.08 -5.00
C PHE A 143 13.63 -26.99 -4.27
N GLN A 144 12.71 -26.40 -3.49
CA GLN A 144 11.67 -27.18 -2.79
C GLN A 144 10.71 -27.87 -3.77
N ALA A 145 10.35 -27.22 -4.87
CA ALA A 145 9.49 -27.82 -5.89
C ALA A 145 10.18 -29.03 -6.55
N ALA A 146 11.47 -28.93 -6.86
CA ALA A 146 12.24 -30.04 -7.42
C ALA A 146 12.33 -31.22 -6.43
N LEU A 147 12.58 -30.96 -5.14
CA LEU A 147 12.57 -31.98 -4.10
C LEU A 147 11.19 -32.65 -3.95
N ALA A 148 10.12 -31.87 -4.03
CA ALA A 148 8.76 -32.39 -3.92
C ALA A 148 8.36 -33.23 -5.13
N GLN A 149 8.73 -32.80 -6.34
CA GLN A 149 8.50 -33.55 -7.57
C GLN A 149 9.17 -34.92 -7.53
N ARG A 150 10.42 -35.00 -7.03
CA ARG A 150 11.09 -36.29 -6.80
C ARG A 150 10.35 -37.21 -5.82
N ARG A 151 9.61 -36.63 -4.88
CA ARG A 151 8.79 -37.34 -3.89
C ARG A 151 7.34 -37.56 -4.35
N GLY A 152 7.00 -37.25 -5.60
CA GLY A 152 5.63 -37.32 -6.13
C GLY A 152 4.65 -36.34 -5.47
N LYS A 153 5.14 -35.31 -4.77
CA LYS A 153 4.32 -34.31 -4.08
C LYS A 153 4.26 -33.03 -4.91
N LEU A 154 3.06 -32.47 -5.03
CA LEU A 154 2.83 -31.15 -5.61
C LEU A 154 2.83 -30.10 -4.50
N ILE A 155 3.78 -29.16 -4.55
CA ILE A 155 3.82 -28.01 -3.63
C ILE A 155 3.31 -26.78 -4.36
N ARG A 156 2.37 -26.07 -3.75
CA ARG A 156 1.91 -24.76 -4.22
C ARG A 156 2.95 -23.70 -3.88
N LYS A 157 3.48 -23.01 -4.89
CA LYS A 157 4.42 -21.89 -4.73
C LYS A 157 3.69 -20.66 -4.18
N GLN A 158 4.04 -20.22 -2.97
CA GLN A 158 3.46 -19.03 -2.36
C GLN A 158 4.46 -17.88 -2.35
N ARG A 159 4.26 -16.89 -3.21
CA ARG A 159 5.18 -15.75 -3.40
C ARG A 159 4.77 -14.58 -2.51
N TRP A 160 5.51 -14.37 -1.43
CA TRP A 160 5.33 -13.24 -0.52
C TRP A 160 6.12 -12.03 -0.99
N PHE A 161 7.42 -12.22 -1.21
CA PHE A 161 8.33 -11.15 -1.63
C PHE A 161 8.20 -10.86 -3.13
N GLY A 162 7.93 -11.88 -3.95
CA GLY A 162 7.66 -11.69 -5.37
C GLY A 162 6.38 -10.90 -5.67
N LYS A 163 5.49 -10.72 -4.69
CA LYS A 163 4.30 -9.85 -4.76
C LYS A 163 4.48 -8.54 -3.98
N SER A 164 5.67 -8.29 -3.46
CA SER A 164 6.03 -7.08 -2.74
C SER A 164 6.93 -6.18 -3.57
N PHE A 165 6.75 -4.88 -3.34
CA PHE A 165 7.46 -3.83 -4.04
C PHE A 165 7.93 -2.78 -3.05
N HIS A 166 9.14 -2.27 -3.28
CA HIS A 166 9.64 -1.06 -2.64
C HIS A 166 9.19 0.14 -3.48
N VAL A 167 8.61 1.12 -2.80
CA VAL A 167 8.48 2.46 -3.35
C VAL A 167 9.75 3.20 -2.93
N SER A 168 10.60 3.51 -3.91
CA SER A 168 11.85 4.24 -3.68
C SER A 168 11.71 5.70 -4.08
N PHE A 169 12.42 6.55 -3.35
CA PHE A 169 12.76 7.91 -3.73
C PHE A 169 14.20 7.87 -4.23
N ASP A 170 14.38 7.86 -5.55
CA ASP A 170 15.70 7.91 -6.14
C ASP A 170 16.16 9.37 -6.10
N TYR A 171 17.23 9.65 -5.37
CA TYR A 171 17.74 10.99 -5.10
C TYR A 171 19.22 11.03 -5.45
N LEU A 172 19.62 11.90 -6.39
CA LEU A 172 20.99 11.94 -6.93
C LEU A 172 21.49 10.56 -7.42
N GLY A 173 20.60 9.76 -8.00
CA GLY A 173 20.90 8.39 -8.44
C GLY A 173 21.00 7.35 -7.31
N GLN A 174 20.83 7.74 -6.06
CA GLN A 174 20.82 6.84 -4.92
C GLN A 174 19.39 6.39 -4.58
N ARG A 175 19.17 5.07 -4.53
CA ARG A 175 17.90 4.46 -4.13
C ARG A 175 17.67 4.68 -2.63
N ASN A 176 16.59 5.37 -2.28
CA ASN A 176 16.11 5.47 -0.90
C ASN A 176 14.74 4.82 -0.76
N ASP A 177 14.67 3.67 -0.09
CA ASP A 177 13.40 2.98 0.11
C ASP A 177 12.53 3.70 1.13
N VAL A 178 11.39 4.21 0.65
CA VAL A 178 10.43 4.98 1.45
C VAL A 178 9.50 4.03 2.21
N LEU A 179 8.94 3.04 1.50
CA LEU A 179 8.04 2.06 2.08
C LEU A 179 7.97 0.79 1.23
N THR A 180 7.65 -0.32 1.87
CA THR A 180 7.44 -1.62 1.22
C THR A 180 5.95 -1.98 1.23
N VAL A 181 5.41 -2.33 0.06
CA VAL A 181 3.99 -2.67 -0.14
C VAL A 181 3.87 -4.11 -0.61
N TYR A 182 2.94 -4.86 -0.03
CA TYR A 182 2.47 -6.15 -0.53
C TYR A 182 1.26 -5.95 -1.43
N GLY A 183 1.42 -6.24 -2.72
CA GLY A 183 0.39 -6.11 -3.75
C GLY A 183 0.76 -5.08 -4.83
N PRO A 184 0.83 -5.48 -6.12
CA PRO A 184 1.27 -4.59 -7.20
C PRO A 184 0.32 -3.42 -7.44
N LYS A 185 -1.01 -3.66 -7.37
CA LYS A 185 -2.03 -2.62 -7.61
C LYS A 185 -1.93 -1.47 -6.60
N GLU A 186 -1.75 -1.81 -5.32
CA GLU A 186 -1.62 -0.81 -4.26
C GLU A 186 -0.30 -0.04 -4.37
N ALA A 187 0.79 -0.74 -4.67
CA ALA A 187 2.10 -0.12 -4.82
C ALA A 187 2.14 0.85 -6.01
N MET A 188 1.59 0.45 -7.16
CA MET A 188 1.44 1.31 -8.33
C MET A 188 0.60 2.56 -8.02
N ALA A 189 -0.56 2.38 -7.39
CA ALA A 189 -1.43 3.50 -7.03
C ALA A 189 -0.73 4.51 -6.11
N ILE A 190 0.16 4.05 -5.23
CA ILE A 190 0.97 4.93 -4.38
C ILE A 190 1.98 5.69 -5.23
N VAL A 191 2.81 5.02 -6.03
CA VAL A 191 3.83 5.68 -6.87
C VAL A 191 3.20 6.68 -7.83
N THR A 192 2.12 6.31 -8.51
CA THR A 192 1.40 7.23 -9.39
C THR A 192 0.87 8.44 -8.63
N ARG A 193 0.40 8.27 -7.38
CA ARG A 193 -0.05 9.39 -6.55
C ARG A 193 1.10 10.28 -6.12
N LEU A 194 2.24 9.71 -5.75
CA LEU A 194 3.43 10.48 -5.36
C LEU A 194 3.93 11.30 -6.55
N ASN A 195 4.09 10.69 -7.73
CA ASN A 195 4.47 11.38 -8.96
C ASN A 195 3.47 12.49 -9.33
N ALA A 196 2.17 12.26 -9.15
CA ALA A 196 1.17 13.30 -9.40
C ALA A 196 1.28 14.48 -8.41
N CYS A 197 1.51 14.22 -7.12
CA CYS A 197 1.72 15.30 -6.14
C CYS A 197 3.01 16.08 -6.45
N ASP A 198 4.05 15.36 -6.85
CA ASP A 198 5.34 15.90 -7.22
C ASP A 198 5.26 16.80 -8.45
N SER A 199 4.63 16.32 -9.53
CA SER A 199 4.40 17.11 -10.76
C SER A 199 3.58 18.37 -10.49
N VAL A 200 2.62 18.31 -9.56
CA VAL A 200 1.83 19.47 -9.17
C VAL A 200 2.65 20.48 -8.38
N LEU A 201 3.49 20.03 -7.45
CA LEU A 201 4.37 20.94 -6.72
C LEU A 201 5.45 21.53 -7.62
N ASP A 202 5.98 20.77 -8.58
CA ASP A 202 6.91 21.28 -9.58
C ASP A 202 6.25 22.29 -10.50
N ALA A 203 5.01 22.05 -10.91
CA ALA A 203 4.21 23.06 -11.62
C ALA A 203 4.05 24.32 -10.78
N LEU A 204 3.74 24.22 -9.48
CA LEU A 204 3.60 25.37 -8.58
C LEU A 204 4.94 26.10 -8.35
N ALA A 205 6.04 25.38 -8.20
CA ALA A 205 7.38 25.97 -8.10
C ALA A 205 7.80 26.65 -9.41
N ARG A 206 7.36 26.12 -10.55
CA ARG A 206 7.64 26.66 -11.87
C ARG A 206 6.67 27.74 -12.32
N ARG A 207 5.43 27.84 -11.78
CA ARG A 207 4.39 28.90 -12.02
C ARG A 207 5.00 30.28 -11.75
N GLY A 208 5.88 30.81 -12.59
CA GLY A 208 5.75 31.17 -14.02
C GLY A 208 5.27 30.22 -15.15
N GLN A 209 5.28 28.88 -15.10
CA GLN A 209 4.92 27.96 -16.21
C GLN A 209 4.45 26.56 -15.73
N GLY A 210 3.33 26.44 -15.01
CA GLY A 210 2.83 25.15 -14.51
C GLY A 210 1.33 24.96 -14.63
N THR A 211 0.89 23.70 -14.77
CA THR A 211 -0.50 23.30 -15.02
C THR A 211 -1.47 23.89 -13.96
N PRO A 212 -2.54 24.59 -14.38
CA PRO A 212 -3.51 25.18 -13.46
C PRO A 212 -4.29 24.09 -12.70
N LEU A 213 -4.48 24.28 -11.39
CA LEU A 213 -5.21 23.36 -10.50
C LEU A 213 -6.63 23.86 -10.25
N THR A 214 -6.85 25.14 -10.46
CA THR A 214 -8.14 25.82 -10.38
C THR A 214 -8.31 26.74 -11.60
N PRO A 215 -9.55 27.03 -12.04
CA PRO A 215 -9.77 27.99 -13.13
C PRO A 215 -9.22 29.38 -12.81
N ALA A 216 -9.11 29.76 -11.53
CA ALA A 216 -8.50 31.01 -11.10
C ALA A 216 -6.98 31.07 -11.38
N ASP A 217 -6.31 29.92 -11.49
CA ASP A 217 -4.89 29.84 -11.83
C ASP A 217 -4.60 29.98 -13.32
N GLU A 218 -5.63 29.87 -14.16
CA GLU A 218 -5.52 29.89 -15.63
C GLU A 218 -5.51 31.33 -16.18
N TRP A 219 -6.01 32.28 -15.38
CA TRP A 219 -6.06 33.70 -15.68
C TRP A 219 -4.99 34.42 -14.87
N GLY A 220 -3.73 34.32 -15.31
CA GLY A 220 -2.72 35.27 -14.83
C GLY A 220 -3.17 36.70 -15.13
N ASP A 221 -2.84 37.63 -14.24
CA ASP A 221 -3.15 39.06 -14.39
C ASP A 221 -2.79 39.52 -15.81
N GLN A 222 -3.80 39.72 -16.65
CA GLN A 222 -3.61 40.35 -17.95
C GLN A 222 -3.18 41.80 -17.69
N PRO A 223 -2.07 42.27 -18.28
CA PRO A 223 -1.70 43.67 -18.21
C PRO A 223 -2.68 44.48 -19.06
N GLY A 224 -3.79 44.89 -18.44
CA GLY A 224 -4.87 45.61 -19.10
C GLY A 224 -6.01 46.04 -18.17
N ALA A 225 -5.83 45.96 -16.84
CA ALA A 225 -6.82 46.48 -15.91
C ALA A 225 -6.91 48.01 -16.08
N ILE A 226 -8.05 48.47 -16.59
CA ILE A 226 -8.37 49.89 -16.77
C ILE A 226 -8.40 50.51 -15.36
N PRO A 227 -7.57 51.55 -15.09
CA PRO A 227 -7.58 52.21 -13.80
C PRO A 227 -8.94 52.89 -13.57
N LYS A 228 -9.42 52.82 -12.32
CA LYS A 228 -10.45 53.73 -11.81
C LYS A 228 -9.78 54.98 -11.27
#